data_AF-A0A932HWL5-F1
#
_entry.id   AF-A0A932HWL5-F1
#
_cell.length_a   1.000
_cell.length_b   1.000
_cell.length_c   1.000
_cell.angle_alpha   90.00
_cell.angle_beta   90.00
_cell.angle_gamma   90.00
#
_symmetry.space_group_name_H-M   'P 1'
#
loop_
_entity.id
_entity.type
_entity.pdbx_description
1 polymer ?
#
loop_
_entity_poly.entity_id
_entity_poly.type
_entity_poly.pdbx_seq_one_letter_code
_entity_poly.pdbx_strand_id
1 'polypeptide(L)'
;LTEDGRRFLAHSPIRYNLMVSDVYYSLYSVPIHFTTREFFALARQRLADGGLFIANVIGDLAAEPPSLIASEVKTFRSVFPNSYFFAADSPEQRAAQNIIFVGVNGTRAFDISTSSLAAFSDPLLRSIPARRIAPETLNLDVHPVLTDDFAPVEYLTAATLRRNSVR
;
A
#
# COMPACT_ATOMS: atom_id res chain seq x y z
N LEU A 1 -16.81 22.64 -2.19
CA LEU A 1 -16.47 22.31 -0.79
C LEU A 1 -15.42 21.22 -0.84
N THR A 2 -14.28 21.44 -0.21
CA THR A 2 -13.20 20.45 -0.11
C THR A 2 -13.28 19.85 1.30
N GLU A 3 -13.30 18.53 1.42
CA GLU A 3 -13.37 17.81 2.69
C GLU A 3 -12.19 16.82 2.77
N ASP A 4 -11.75 16.53 3.99
CA ASP A 4 -10.78 15.46 4.25
C ASP A 4 -11.30 14.10 3.74
N GLY A 5 -10.45 13.34 3.04
CA GLY A 5 -10.85 12.10 2.37
C GLY A 5 -11.34 11.02 3.35
N ARG A 6 -10.70 10.89 4.51
CA ARG A 6 -11.11 9.92 5.54
C ARG A 6 -12.44 10.32 6.15
N ARG A 7 -12.65 11.61 6.41
CA ARG A 7 -13.92 12.15 6.93
C ARG A 7 -15.06 12.00 5.92
N PHE A 8 -14.82 12.32 4.64
CA PHE A 8 -15.78 12.10 3.57
C PHE A 8 -16.19 10.62 3.51
N LEU A 9 -15.20 9.73 3.54
CA LEU A 9 -15.43 8.30 3.46
C LEU A 9 -16.21 7.76 4.66
N ALA A 10 -16.06 8.35 5.85
CA ALA A 10 -16.83 8.00 7.04
C ALA A 10 -18.32 8.35 6.92
N HIS A 11 -18.68 9.40 6.18
CA HIS A 11 -20.09 9.84 6.06
C HIS A 11 -20.76 9.39 4.76
N SER A 12 -19.99 8.92 3.77
CA SER A 12 -20.54 8.54 2.45
C SER A 12 -21.41 7.27 2.51
N PRO A 13 -22.70 7.32 2.17
CA PRO A 13 -23.53 6.10 2.12
C PRO A 13 -23.21 5.19 0.92
N ILE A 14 -22.31 5.63 0.04
CA ILE A 14 -21.99 4.97 -1.23
C ILE A 14 -20.94 3.88 -1.01
N ARG A 15 -21.14 2.75 -1.70
CA ARG A 15 -20.10 1.73 -1.88
C ARG A 15 -19.43 1.87 -3.23
N TYR A 16 -18.11 1.77 -3.26
CA TYR A 16 -17.29 1.98 -4.45
C TYR A 16 -16.79 0.65 -5.01
N ASN A 17 -16.79 0.51 -6.34
CA ASN A 17 -16.13 -0.61 -7.02
C ASN A 17 -14.61 -0.42 -7.11
N LEU A 18 -14.16 0.84 -7.11
CA LEU A 18 -12.76 1.22 -7.16
C LEU A 18 -12.56 2.46 -6.30
N MET A 19 -11.53 2.42 -5.46
CA MET A 19 -11.06 3.55 -4.65
C MET A 19 -9.56 3.69 -4.87
N VAL A 20 -9.11 4.91 -5.17
CA VAL A 20 -7.69 5.24 -5.37
C VAL A 20 -7.29 6.28 -4.33
N SER A 21 -6.24 5.97 -3.58
CA SER A 21 -5.65 6.84 -2.55
C SER A 21 -4.25 7.26 -3.00
N ASP A 22 -4.10 8.54 -3.32
CA ASP A 22 -2.81 9.14 -3.70
C ASP A 22 -2.55 10.35 -2.79
N VAL A 23 -2.45 10.06 -1.50
CA VAL A 23 -2.31 11.06 -0.43
C VAL A 23 -0.85 11.24 0.01
N TYR A 24 0.06 10.41 -0.50
CA TYR A 24 1.47 10.41 -0.15
C TYR A 24 2.22 11.40 -1.03
N TYR A 25 2.35 12.65 -0.58
CA TYR A 25 3.07 13.67 -1.33
C TYR A 25 4.58 13.41 -1.38
N SER A 26 5.16 13.01 -0.26
CA SER A 26 6.57 12.62 -0.14
C SER A 26 6.78 11.87 1.19
N LEU A 27 7.95 11.25 1.36
CA LEU A 27 8.34 10.69 2.66
C LEU A 27 8.24 11.73 3.78
N TYR A 28 8.50 13.02 3.52
CA TYR A 28 8.43 14.08 4.53
C TYR A 28 7.00 14.43 4.98
N SER A 29 5.97 13.92 4.31
CA SER A 29 4.58 14.32 4.52
C SER A 29 3.63 13.14 4.32
N VAL A 30 3.85 12.05 5.07
CA VAL A 30 2.95 10.90 5.10
C VAL A 30 1.79 11.19 6.07
N PRO A 31 0.53 11.25 5.60
CA PRO A 31 -0.60 11.54 6.47
C PRO A 31 -0.96 10.31 7.31
N ILE A 32 -0.55 10.30 8.59
CA ILE A 32 -0.67 9.16 9.52
C ILE A 32 -2.06 8.51 9.50
N HIS A 33 -3.11 9.34 9.51
CA HIS A 33 -4.48 8.86 9.59
C HIS A 33 -4.96 8.12 8.32
N PHE A 34 -4.15 8.06 7.26
CA PHE A 34 -4.37 7.24 6.06
C PHE A 34 -3.51 5.96 6.03
N THR A 35 -2.68 5.71 7.04
CA THR A 35 -1.79 4.54 7.09
C THR A 35 -2.23 3.49 8.11
N THR A 36 -3.35 3.72 8.82
CA THR A 36 -3.78 2.90 9.95
C THR A 36 -4.72 1.78 9.53
N ARG A 37 -4.75 0.72 10.36
CA ARG A 37 -5.69 -0.39 10.22
C ARG A 37 -7.14 0.10 10.19
N GLU A 38 -7.48 1.08 11.03
CA GLU A 38 -8.83 1.64 11.15
C GLU A 38 -9.24 2.39 9.87
N PHE A 39 -8.32 3.14 9.26
CA PHE A 39 -8.57 3.76 7.96
C PHE A 39 -8.77 2.72 6.86
N PHE A 40 -7.88 1.73 6.75
CA PHE A 40 -8.05 0.68 5.73
C PHE A 40 -9.34 -0.12 5.96
N ALA A 41 -9.73 -0.36 7.21
CA ALA A 41 -10.98 -1.04 7.56
C ALA A 41 -12.20 -0.21 7.14
N LEU A 42 -12.18 1.10 7.39
CA LEU A 42 -13.20 2.03 6.89
C LEU A 42 -13.27 1.99 5.37
N ALA A 43 -12.13 2.06 4.68
CA ALA A 43 -12.07 2.00 3.22
C ALA A 43 -12.66 0.70 2.69
N ARG A 44 -12.27 -0.45 3.26
CA ARG A 44 -12.83 -1.75 2.90
C ARG A 44 -14.33 -1.83 3.14
N GLN A 45 -14.84 -1.28 4.25
CA GLN A 45 -16.28 -1.26 4.53
C GLN A 45 -17.08 -0.48 3.48
N ARG A 46 -16.47 0.54 2.87
CA ARG A 46 -17.06 1.35 1.79
C ARG A 46 -16.77 0.80 0.40
N LEU A 47 -16.14 -0.36 0.26
CA LEU A 47 -16.08 -1.06 -1.02
C LEU A 47 -17.33 -1.91 -1.24
N ALA A 48 -17.72 -2.04 -2.50
CA ALA A 48 -18.62 -3.09 -2.95
C ALA A 48 -17.93 -4.46 -2.83
N ASP A 49 -18.71 -5.54 -2.88
CA ASP A 49 -18.13 -6.89 -2.96
C ASP A 49 -17.32 -7.04 -4.27
N GLY A 50 -16.11 -7.56 -4.17
CA GLY A 50 -15.13 -7.60 -5.26
C GLY A 50 -14.48 -6.25 -5.61
N GLY A 51 -14.83 -5.17 -4.92
CA GLY A 51 -14.25 -3.84 -5.16
C GLY A 51 -12.77 -3.74 -4.79
N LEU A 52 -12.07 -2.77 -5.39
CA LEU A 52 -10.63 -2.58 -5.22
C LEU A 52 -10.29 -1.30 -4.46
N PHE A 53 -9.38 -1.40 -3.51
CA PHE A 53 -8.65 -0.27 -2.96
C PHE A 53 -7.25 -0.24 -3.56
N ILE A 54 -6.83 0.90 -4.08
CA ILE A 54 -5.48 1.11 -4.62
C ILE A 54 -4.86 2.28 -3.86
N ALA A 55 -3.65 2.11 -3.35
CA ALA A 55 -2.88 3.22 -2.77
C ALA A 55 -1.51 3.34 -3.43
N ASN A 56 -1.12 4.58 -3.73
CA ASN A 56 0.24 4.93 -4.13
C ASN A 56 1.03 5.35 -2.89
N VAL A 57 1.96 4.50 -2.46
CA VAL A 57 2.72 4.67 -1.22
C VAL A 57 4.19 4.88 -1.57
N ILE A 58 4.86 5.85 -0.95
CA ILE A 58 6.30 6.06 -1.12
C ILE A 58 7.10 5.41 0.01
N GLY A 59 8.16 4.68 -0.34
CA GLY A 59 9.13 4.18 0.63
C GLY A 59 10.15 3.21 0.05
N ASP A 60 11.02 2.68 0.91
CA ASP A 60 12.04 1.72 0.50
C ASP A 60 11.62 0.27 0.77
N LEU A 61 12.13 -0.64 -0.06
CA LEU A 61 11.99 -2.09 0.14
C LEU A 61 13.14 -2.65 0.98
N ALA A 62 13.69 -1.86 1.89
CA ALA A 62 14.71 -2.32 2.80
C ALA A 62 14.03 -3.10 3.94
N ALA A 63 14.40 -4.39 4.09
CA ALA A 63 13.77 -5.29 5.06
C ALA A 63 14.31 -5.13 6.50
N GLU A 64 15.24 -4.18 6.73
CA GLU A 64 15.83 -3.96 8.05
C GLU A 64 14.95 -3.04 8.92
N PRO A 65 14.69 -3.42 10.19
CA PRO A 65 13.98 -2.57 11.13
C PRO A 65 14.74 -1.30 11.49
N PRO A 66 14.00 -0.20 11.74
CA PRO A 66 12.58 -0.01 11.46
C PRO A 66 12.31 0.25 9.95
N SER A 67 11.14 -0.15 9.43
CA SER A 67 10.74 0.08 8.03
C SER A 67 9.28 0.53 7.97
N LEU A 68 9.04 1.69 7.36
CA LEU A 68 7.69 2.22 7.14
C LEU A 68 6.87 1.29 6.23
N ILE A 69 7.44 0.90 5.08
CA ILE A 69 6.76 0.04 4.11
C ILE A 69 6.42 -1.32 4.71
N ALA A 70 7.32 -1.94 5.47
CA ALA A 70 7.00 -3.22 6.10
C ALA A 70 5.86 -3.08 7.13
N SER A 71 5.84 -2.01 7.92
CA SER A 71 4.72 -1.68 8.80
C SER A 71 3.42 -1.44 8.03
N GLU A 72 3.44 -0.70 6.93
CA GLU A 72 2.26 -0.44 6.11
C GLU A 72 1.75 -1.71 5.42
N VAL A 73 2.64 -2.53 4.84
CA VAL A 73 2.29 -3.84 4.26
C VAL A 73 1.64 -4.74 5.32
N LYS A 74 2.24 -4.84 6.51
CA LYS A 74 1.67 -5.62 7.63
C LYS A 74 0.28 -5.14 8.01
N THR A 75 0.13 -3.82 8.14
CA THR A 75 -1.14 -3.17 8.51
C THR A 75 -2.20 -3.38 7.44
N PHE A 76 -1.86 -3.16 6.18
CA PHE A 76 -2.75 -3.33 5.05
C PHE A 76 -3.24 -4.78 4.92
N ARG A 77 -2.33 -5.76 5.02
CA ARG A 77 -2.66 -7.19 4.97
C ARG A 77 -3.57 -7.64 6.11
N SER A 78 -3.52 -6.97 7.27
CA SER A 78 -4.43 -7.27 8.39
C SER A 78 -5.90 -6.95 8.07
N VAL A 79 -6.15 -6.08 7.09
CA VAL A 79 -7.50 -5.67 6.64
C VAL A 79 -7.88 -6.29 5.30
N PHE A 80 -6.92 -6.37 4.38
CA PHE A 80 -7.04 -6.94 3.04
C PHE A 80 -6.15 -8.19 2.91
N PRO A 81 -6.62 -9.37 3.36
CA PRO A 81 -5.88 -10.61 3.18
C PRO A 81 -5.59 -10.94 1.71
N ASN A 82 -6.50 -10.54 0.82
CA ASN A 82 -6.32 -10.59 -0.63
C ASN A 82 -5.72 -9.26 -1.10
N SER A 83 -4.40 -9.20 -1.11
CA SER A 83 -3.64 -7.99 -1.45
C SER A 83 -2.43 -8.27 -2.33
N TYR A 84 -2.07 -7.26 -3.12
CA TYR A 84 -0.96 -7.27 -4.07
C TYR A 84 -0.17 -5.98 -3.96
N PHE A 85 1.13 -6.07 -4.20
CA PHE A 85 2.06 -4.95 -4.05
C PHE A 85 2.96 -4.90 -5.28
N PHE A 86 3.16 -3.71 -5.83
CA PHE A 86 3.95 -3.51 -7.04
C PHE A 86 4.92 -2.35 -6.90
N ALA A 87 6.19 -2.61 -7.18
CA ALA A 87 7.22 -1.58 -7.28
C ALA A 87 6.99 -0.74 -8.54
N ALA A 88 7.08 0.59 -8.42
CA ALA A 88 6.99 1.47 -9.59
C ALA A 88 8.20 1.33 -10.51
N ASP A 89 9.39 1.10 -9.94
CA ASP A 89 10.62 0.90 -10.71
C ASP A 89 11.01 -0.58 -10.76
N SER A 90 11.41 -1.15 -9.61
CA SER A 90 11.88 -2.52 -9.50
C SER A 90 11.76 -3.05 -8.06
N PRO A 91 11.31 -4.30 -7.86
CA PRO A 91 11.23 -4.90 -6.53
C PRO A 91 12.63 -5.17 -5.91
N GLU A 92 13.69 -5.13 -6.70
CA GLU A 92 15.08 -5.23 -6.26
C GLU A 92 15.66 -3.88 -5.79
N GLN A 93 15.08 -2.76 -6.22
CA GLN A 93 15.53 -1.42 -5.85
C GLN A 93 15.29 -1.16 -4.35
N ARG A 94 16.38 -0.86 -3.65
CA ARG A 94 16.38 -0.56 -2.21
C ARG A 94 16.30 0.94 -1.89
N ALA A 95 16.44 1.79 -2.88
CA ALA A 95 16.15 3.21 -2.72
C ALA A 95 14.64 3.43 -2.61
N ALA A 96 14.24 4.55 -2.03
CA ALA A 96 12.83 4.95 -1.98
C ALA A 96 12.22 5.00 -3.38
N GLN A 97 11.03 4.42 -3.53
CA GLN A 97 10.25 4.40 -4.75
C GLN A 97 8.75 4.39 -4.42
N ASN A 98 7.92 4.61 -5.43
CA ASN A 98 6.49 4.40 -5.28
C ASN A 98 6.19 2.89 -5.29
N ILE A 99 5.25 2.48 -4.45
CA ILE A 99 4.78 1.12 -4.30
C ILE A 99 3.26 1.18 -4.35
N ILE A 100 2.68 0.48 -5.32
CA ILE A 100 1.24 0.40 -5.49
C ILE A 100 0.72 -0.74 -4.64
N PHE A 101 -0.12 -0.40 -3.66
CA PHE A 101 -0.83 -1.35 -2.83
C PHE A 101 -2.20 -1.58 -3.47
N VAL A 102 -2.60 -2.85 -3.62
CA VAL A 102 -3.91 -3.22 -4.14
C VAL A 102 -4.56 -4.17 -3.13
N GLY A 103 -5.74 -3.80 -2.63
CA GLY A 103 -6.55 -4.61 -1.72
C GLY A 103 -7.88 -4.96 -2.37
N VAL A 104 -8.26 -6.22 -2.31
CA VAL A 104 -9.53 -6.71 -2.87
C VAL A 104 -10.52 -6.93 -1.74
N ASN A 105 -11.71 -6.34 -1.84
CA ASN A 105 -12.79 -6.63 -0.91
C ASN A 105 -13.52 -7.92 -1.31
N GLY A 106 -12.89 -9.06 -1.05
CA GLY A 106 -13.44 -10.37 -1.37
C GLY A 106 -12.37 -11.46 -1.41
N THR A 107 -12.79 -12.71 -1.60
CA THR A 107 -11.90 -13.87 -1.60
C THR A 107 -11.36 -14.22 -2.98
N ARG A 108 -11.88 -13.61 -4.05
CA ARG A 108 -11.44 -13.86 -5.43
C ARG A 108 -10.02 -13.34 -5.64
N ALA A 109 -9.06 -14.26 -5.76
CA ALA A 109 -7.71 -13.90 -6.17
C ALA A 109 -7.67 -13.52 -7.66
N PHE A 110 -6.89 -12.49 -7.98
CA PHE A 110 -6.50 -12.17 -9.35
C PHE A 110 -5.28 -12.96 -9.78
N ASP A 111 -5.34 -13.50 -11.00
CA ASP A 111 -4.18 -14.08 -11.67
C ASP A 111 -3.39 -12.97 -12.37
N ILE A 112 -2.27 -12.60 -11.75
CA ILE A 112 -1.31 -11.59 -12.23
C ILE A 112 -0.06 -12.30 -12.78
N SER A 113 -0.21 -13.52 -13.30
CA SER A 113 0.87 -14.24 -13.98
C SER A 113 1.20 -13.62 -15.33
N THR A 114 2.43 -13.85 -15.79
CA THR A 114 2.87 -13.47 -17.13
C THR A 114 1.96 -14.04 -18.22
N SER A 115 1.48 -15.28 -18.06
CA SER A 115 0.54 -15.92 -19.00
C SER A 115 -0.81 -15.22 -19.05
N SER A 116 -1.38 -14.84 -17.90
CA SER A 116 -2.65 -14.10 -17.81
C SER A 116 -2.54 -12.73 -18.50
N LEU A 117 -1.41 -12.06 -18.30
CA LEU A 117 -1.21 -10.70 -18.82
C LEU A 117 -0.61 -10.66 -20.24
N ALA A 118 -0.14 -11.78 -20.79
CA ALA A 118 0.41 -11.87 -22.15
C ALA A 118 -0.63 -11.57 -23.24
N ALA A 119 -1.93 -11.76 -22.94
CA ALA A 119 -3.02 -11.47 -23.86
C ALA A 119 -3.23 -9.96 -24.10
N PHE A 120 -2.70 -9.10 -23.22
CA PHE A 120 -2.81 -7.65 -23.36
C PHE A 120 -1.69 -7.12 -24.26
N SER A 121 -2.05 -6.25 -25.20
CA SER A 121 -1.09 -5.60 -26.11
C SER A 121 -0.22 -4.56 -25.40
N ASP A 122 -0.76 -3.93 -24.36
CA ASP A 122 -0.10 -2.87 -23.60
C ASP A 122 1.20 -3.38 -22.91
N PRO A 123 2.38 -2.83 -23.26
CA PRO A 123 3.64 -3.19 -22.60
C PRO A 123 3.64 -2.95 -21.09
N LEU A 124 2.93 -1.93 -20.59
CA LEU A 124 2.84 -1.64 -19.17
C LEU A 124 2.14 -2.79 -18.44
N LEU A 125 1.01 -3.26 -18.97
CA LEU A 125 0.27 -4.39 -18.40
C LEU A 125 1.12 -5.67 -18.39
N ARG A 126 1.88 -5.92 -19.45
CA ARG A 126 2.79 -7.07 -19.52
C ARG A 126 3.97 -6.99 -18.53
N SER A 127 4.32 -5.79 -18.07
CA SER A 127 5.40 -5.59 -17.10
C SER A 127 4.98 -5.79 -15.63
N ILE A 128 3.68 -5.78 -15.33
CA ILE A 128 3.15 -5.88 -13.96
C ILE A 128 3.68 -7.09 -13.19
N PRO A 129 3.75 -8.32 -13.77
CA PRO A 129 4.24 -9.49 -13.03
C PRO A 129 5.68 -9.32 -12.54
N ALA A 130 6.55 -8.70 -13.34
CA ALA A 130 7.95 -8.46 -13.00
C ALA A 130 8.13 -7.37 -11.92
N ARG A 131 7.12 -6.52 -11.71
CA ARG A 131 7.10 -5.48 -10.68
C ARG A 131 6.53 -5.95 -9.35
N ARG A 132 5.99 -7.17 -9.29
CA ARG A 132 5.30 -7.68 -8.12
C ARG A 132 6.28 -7.88 -6.97
N ILE A 133 5.94 -7.31 -5.82
CA ILE A 133 6.64 -7.54 -4.56
C ILE A 133 5.96 -8.73 -3.88
N ALA A 134 6.76 -9.73 -3.48
CA ALA A 134 6.30 -10.82 -2.63
C ALA A 134 6.42 -10.39 -1.16
N PRO A 135 5.31 -10.16 -0.44
CA PRO A 135 5.36 -9.70 0.96
C PRO A 135 6.15 -10.64 1.89
N GLU A 136 6.27 -11.91 1.52
CA GLU A 136 7.02 -12.93 2.25
C GLU A 136 8.54 -12.68 2.24
N THR A 137 9.03 -11.85 1.32
CA THR A 137 10.43 -11.39 1.29
C THR A 137 10.70 -10.27 2.30
N LEU A 138 9.65 -9.69 2.89
CA LEU A 138 9.75 -8.69 3.94
C LEU A 138 9.59 -9.39 5.29
N ASN A 139 10.47 -9.08 6.25
CA ASN A 139 10.32 -9.58 7.61
C ASN A 139 9.24 -8.77 8.34
N LEU A 140 7.95 -9.07 8.12
CA LEU A 140 6.85 -8.28 8.69
C LEU A 140 6.71 -8.43 10.21
N ASP A 141 7.19 -9.53 10.81
CA ASP A 141 6.92 -9.86 12.22
C ASP A 141 7.54 -8.85 13.19
N VAL A 142 8.71 -8.33 12.84
CA VAL A 142 9.47 -7.37 13.65
C VAL A 142 8.96 -5.92 13.56
N HIS A 143 7.94 -5.66 12.74
CA HIS A 143 7.38 -4.31 12.55
C HIS A 143 6.00 -4.17 13.20
N PRO A 144 5.64 -2.98 13.72
CA PRO A 144 4.32 -2.75 14.29
C PRO A 144 3.23 -2.72 13.21
N VAL A 145 2.02 -3.13 13.60
CA VAL A 145 0.79 -2.72 12.92
C VAL A 145 0.51 -1.28 13.31
N LEU A 146 0.23 -0.43 12.33
CA LEU A 146 -0.11 0.98 12.53
C LEU A 146 -1.60 1.07 12.87
N THR A 147 -1.92 1.66 14.02
CA THR A 147 -3.29 1.93 14.46
C THR A 147 -3.47 3.41 14.72
N ASP A 148 -4.71 3.87 14.80
CA ASP A 148 -4.99 5.26 15.20
C ASP A 148 -4.35 5.64 16.55
N ASP A 149 -4.29 4.69 17.49
CA ASP A 149 -3.66 4.88 18.81
C ASP A 149 -2.13 4.73 18.80
N PHE A 150 -1.56 4.07 17.78
CA PHE A 150 -0.13 3.84 17.68
C PHE A 150 0.34 3.69 16.23
N ALA A 151 0.77 4.80 15.64
CA ALA A 151 1.37 4.85 14.30
C ALA A 151 2.59 5.79 14.32
N PRO A 152 3.79 5.31 14.70
CA PRO A 152 5.00 6.14 14.83
C PRO A 152 5.61 6.48 13.46
N VAL A 153 4.80 7.00 12.53
CA VAL A 153 5.16 7.23 11.12
C VAL A 153 6.33 8.20 11.00
N GLU A 154 6.42 9.24 11.82
CA GLU A 154 7.55 10.17 11.79
C GLU A 154 8.87 9.46 12.13
N TYR A 155 8.85 8.58 13.13
CA TYR A 155 10.02 7.79 13.51
C TYR A 155 10.43 6.82 12.39
N LEU A 156 9.47 6.09 11.82
CA LEU A 156 9.71 5.14 10.72
C LEU A 156 10.25 5.87 9.49
N THR A 157 9.64 7.00 9.14
CA THR A 157 10.05 7.87 8.03
C THR A 157 11.46 8.42 8.25
N ALA A 158 11.77 8.93 9.45
CA ALA A 158 13.10 9.46 9.75
C ALA A 158 14.19 8.39 9.64
N ALA A 159 13.87 7.12 9.92
CA ALA A 159 14.79 6.02 9.70
C ALA A 159 14.96 5.67 8.22
N THR A 160 13.88 5.66 7.44
CA THR A 160 13.93 5.50 5.97
C THR A 160 14.76 6.62 5.33
N LEU A 161 14.51 7.88 5.67
CA LEU A 161 15.25 9.02 5.14
C LEU A 161 16.75 8.91 5.46
N ARG A 162 17.12 8.62 6.71
CA ARG A 162 18.53 8.42 7.10
C ARG A 162 19.22 7.35 6.27
N ARG A 163 18.54 6.23 6.00
CA ARG A 163 19.09 5.13 5.18
C ARG A 163 19.30 5.53 3.72
N ASN A 164 18.41 6.34 3.18
CA ASN A 164 18.48 6.82 1.79
C ASN A 164 19.41 8.04 1.63
N SER A 165 19.79 8.73 2.71
CA SER A 165 20.68 9.91 2.67
C SER A 165 22.17 9.55 2.69
N VAL A 166 22.52 8.29 3.01
CA VAL A 166 23.92 7.83 3.18
C VAL A 166 24.44 7.13 1.91
N ARG A 167 23.79 7.34 0.77
CA ARG A 167 24.19 6.81 -0.54
C ARG A 167 24.49 7.91 -1.53
#